data_AF-A0A7K3X3F2-F1
#
_entry.id   AF-A0A7K3X3F2-F1
#
_cell.length_a   1.000
_cell.length_b   1.000
_cell.length_c   1.000
_cell.angle_alpha   90.00
_cell.angle_beta   90.00
_cell.angle_gamma   90.00
#
_symmetry.space_group_name_H-M   'P 1'
#
loop_
_entity.id
_entity.type
_entity.pdbx_description
1 polymer ?
#
loop_
_entity_poly.entity_id
_entity_poly.type
_entity_poly.pdbx_seq_one_letter_code
_entity_poly.pdbx_strand_id
1 'polypeptide(L)'
;MTVETRKPANPTIRTEELRRRDEVLLFGQLVEIADVQSVKDFPSCVNLVILPRNGGQPRETLVPRDMLLLGMRLPRLLPMRCQGCDGPMQVPVDLAQGRPTRVVCGRCRGRIVEGTAQVRPSAPVGRY
;
A
#
# COMPACT_ATOMS: atom_id res chain seq x y z
N MET A 1 12.15 -6.28 -0.19
CA MET A 1 11.87 -5.37 0.94
C MET A 1 11.10 -6.17 1.97
N THR A 2 11.36 -5.99 3.26
CA THR A 2 10.61 -6.66 4.34
C THR A 2 9.87 -5.60 5.12
N VAL A 3 8.56 -5.78 5.26
CA VAL A 3 7.63 -4.86 5.92
C VAL A 3 7.01 -5.62 7.08
N GLU A 4 7.20 -5.11 8.30
CA GLU A 4 6.46 -5.59 9.47
C GLU A 4 5.20 -4.74 9.63
N THR A 5 4.03 -5.37 9.48
CA THR A 5 2.72 -4.73 9.64
C THR A 5 2.09 -5.23 10.94
N ARG A 6 1.85 -4.34 11.91
CA ARG A 6 0.97 -4.64 13.06
C ARG A 6 0.00 -3.49 13.32
N LYS A 7 -1.23 -3.90 13.63
CA LYS A 7 -2.50 -3.18 13.79
C LYS A 7 -3.22 -2.91 12.44
N PRO A 8 -4.44 -3.45 12.22
CA PRO A 8 -5.23 -3.06 11.07
C PRO A 8 -5.54 -1.57 11.20
N ALA A 9 -5.04 -0.78 10.26
CA ALA A 9 -5.47 0.61 10.12
C ALA A 9 -6.98 0.62 9.90
N ASN A 10 -7.68 1.66 10.37
CA ASN A 10 -9.06 1.87 9.96
C ASN A 10 -9.06 1.94 8.42
N PRO A 11 -9.66 0.96 7.72
CA PRO A 11 -9.58 0.87 6.26
C PRO A 11 -10.45 1.94 5.57
N THR A 12 -11.15 2.79 6.31
CA THR A 12 -11.97 3.86 5.71
C THR A 12 -11.11 4.92 5.04
N ILE A 13 -11.44 5.27 3.80
CA ILE A 13 -10.82 6.31 2.99
C ILE A 13 -11.89 7.32 2.55
N ARG A 14 -11.58 8.61 2.56
CA ARG A 14 -12.47 9.60 1.96
C ARG A 14 -12.43 9.50 0.45
N THR A 15 -13.56 9.71 -0.20
CA THR A 15 -13.65 9.69 -1.66
C THR A 15 -12.64 10.63 -2.33
N GLU A 16 -12.38 11.80 -1.76
CA GLU A 16 -11.39 12.76 -2.27
C GLU A 16 -9.92 12.29 -2.20
N GLU A 17 -9.62 11.29 -1.36
CA GLU A 17 -8.28 10.72 -1.20
C GLU A 17 -7.99 9.56 -2.17
N LEU A 18 -9.03 9.10 -2.89
CA LEU A 18 -8.91 8.03 -3.86
C LEU A 18 -7.97 8.42 -4.99
N ARG A 19 -7.27 7.41 -5.51
CA ARG A 19 -6.49 7.53 -6.74
C ARG A 19 -6.71 6.30 -7.59
N ARG A 20 -6.26 6.41 -8.84
CA ARG A 20 -6.26 5.31 -9.79
C ARG A 20 -5.62 4.04 -9.21
N ARG A 21 -6.22 2.88 -9.50
CA ARG A 21 -5.91 1.51 -9.02
C ARG A 21 -6.26 1.22 -7.56
N ASP A 22 -6.85 2.16 -6.84
CA ASP A 22 -7.44 1.84 -5.54
C ASP A 22 -8.62 0.89 -5.72
N GLU A 23 -8.79 -0.04 -4.79
CA GLU A 23 -9.97 -0.87 -4.72
C GLU A 23 -10.75 -0.56 -3.46
N VAL A 24 -12.05 -0.31 -3.62
CA VAL A 24 -12.95 0.09 -2.55
C VAL A 24 -14.30 -0.61 -2.67
N LEU A 25 -15.04 -0.67 -1.56
CA LEU A 25 -16.42 -1.12 -1.54
C LEU A 25 -17.37 0.04 -1.90
N LEU A 26 -17.64 0.14 -3.20
CA LEU A 26 -18.61 0.98 -3.91
C LEU A 26 -20.06 0.48 -3.86
N PHE A 27 -21.00 1.04 -3.08
CA PHE A 27 -22.42 0.62 -3.09
C PHE A 27 -22.63 -0.89 -2.91
N GLY A 28 -21.86 -1.51 -2.01
CA GLY A 28 -21.89 -2.96 -1.77
C GLY A 28 -21.15 -3.79 -2.83
N GLN A 29 -20.48 -3.16 -3.79
CA GLN A 29 -19.70 -3.82 -4.84
C GLN A 29 -18.22 -3.46 -4.73
N LEU A 30 -17.36 -4.44 -4.98
CA LEU A 30 -15.92 -4.21 -5.05
C LEU A 30 -15.56 -3.65 -6.43
N VAL A 31 -15.00 -2.45 -6.42
CA VAL A 31 -14.63 -1.71 -7.64
C VAL A 31 -13.18 -1.25 -7.59
N GLU A 32 -12.52 -1.23 -8.73
CA GLU A 32 -11.24 -0.54 -8.94
C GLU A 32 -11.50 0.88 -9.46
N ILE A 33 -10.78 1.86 -8.94
CA ILE A 33 -10.83 3.24 -9.41
C ILE A 33 -9.97 3.36 -10.68
N ALA A 34 -10.58 3.65 -11.82
CA ALA A 34 -9.88 3.93 -13.07
C ALA A 34 -9.42 5.38 -13.14
N ASP A 35 -10.23 6.32 -12.64
CA ASP A 35 -9.92 7.75 -12.62
C ASP A 35 -10.76 8.51 -11.57
N VAL A 36 -10.27 9.69 -11.14
CA VAL A 36 -10.93 10.57 -10.18
C VAL A 36 -10.93 11.99 -10.74
N GLN A 37 -12.11 12.55 -10.95
CA GLN A 37 -12.28 13.81 -11.65
C GLN A 37 -13.02 14.82 -10.76
N SER A 38 -12.50 16.05 -10.72
CA SER A 38 -13.20 17.17 -10.11
C SER A 38 -14.23 17.74 -11.11
N VAL A 39 -15.45 17.95 -10.66
CA VAL A 39 -16.53 18.51 -11.48
C VAL A 39 -16.79 19.95 -11.04
N LYS A 40 -16.66 20.91 -11.96
CA LYS A 40 -16.76 22.34 -11.65
C LYS A 40 -18.13 22.73 -11.08
N ASP A 41 -19.20 22.17 -11.64
CA ASP A 41 -20.58 22.47 -11.25
C ASP A 41 -20.96 21.84 -9.90
N PHE A 42 -20.18 20.87 -9.41
CA PHE A 42 -20.44 20.14 -8.17
C PHE A 42 -19.18 20.11 -7.29
N PRO A 43 -18.79 21.24 -6.67
CA PRO A 43 -17.54 21.35 -5.92
C PRO A 43 -17.48 20.46 -4.66
N SER A 44 -18.63 20.06 -4.11
CA SER A 44 -18.74 19.13 -2.98
C SER A 44 -18.63 17.65 -3.40
N CYS A 45 -18.58 17.37 -4.71
CA CYS A 45 -18.56 16.01 -5.24
C CYS A 45 -17.29 15.75 -6.06
N VAL A 46 -17.03 14.48 -6.31
CA VAL A 46 -16.06 14.00 -7.30
C VAL A 46 -16.74 12.99 -8.21
N ASN A 47 -16.39 13.02 -9.49
CA ASN A 47 -16.77 11.98 -10.43
C ASN A 47 -15.72 10.87 -10.39
N LEU A 48 -16.14 9.66 -10.07
CA LEU A 48 -15.29 8.48 -10.09
C LEU A 48 -15.56 7.68 -11.36
N VAL A 49 -14.50 7.36 -12.09
CA VAL A 49 -14.55 6.32 -13.11
C VAL A 49 -14.17 5.01 -12.45
N ILE A 50 -15.10 4.06 -12.39
CA ILE A 50 -14.98 2.80 -11.65
C ILE A 50 -15.04 1.59 -12.59
N LEU A 51 -14.28 0.56 -12.26
CA LEU A 51 -14.22 -0.73 -12.93
C LEU A 51 -14.69 -1.82 -11.97
N PRO A 52 -15.83 -2.48 -12.22
CA PRO A 52 -16.27 -3.61 -11.39
C PRO A 52 -15.25 -4.75 -11.42
N ARG A 53 -14.85 -5.28 -10.25
CA ARG A 53 -13.81 -6.31 -10.18
C ARG A 53 -14.23 -7.66 -10.79
N ASN A 54 -15.53 -7.93 -10.85
CA ASN A 54 -16.09 -9.15 -11.45
C ASN A 54 -16.22 -9.06 -12.99
N GLY A 55 -15.58 -8.07 -13.62
CA GLY A 55 -15.72 -7.79 -15.05
C GLY A 55 -16.90 -6.87 -15.34
N GLY A 56 -16.79 -6.12 -16.44
CA GLY A 56 -17.80 -5.15 -16.86
C GLY A 56 -17.18 -3.97 -17.60
N GLN A 57 -18.04 -3.10 -18.11
CA GLN A 57 -17.61 -1.83 -18.69
C GLN A 57 -17.30 -0.82 -17.57
N PRO A 58 -16.36 0.12 -17.81
CA PRO A 58 -16.17 1.27 -16.93
C PRO A 58 -17.48 2.03 -16.74
N ARG A 59 -17.70 2.53 -15.52
CA ARG A 59 -18.88 3.34 -15.18
C ARG A 59 -18.43 4.63 -14.51
N GLU A 60 -19.21 5.68 -14.69
CA GLU A 60 -19.01 6.95 -14.00
C GLU A 60 -20.04 7.08 -12.88
N THR A 61 -19.62 7.65 -11.75
CA THR A 61 -20.51 7.92 -10.62
C THR A 61 -20.08 9.16 -9.87
N LEU A 62 -21.05 10.04 -9.62
CA LEU A 62 -20.85 11.26 -8.86
C LEU A 62 -21.12 10.97 -7.37
N VAL A 63 -20.14 11.27 -6.52
CA VAL A 63 -20.19 10.96 -5.09
C VAL A 63 -19.68 12.13 -4.23
N PRO A 64 -20.18 12.30 -3.00
CA PRO A 64 -19.68 13.32 -2.08
C PRO A 64 -18.19 13.12 -1.76
N ARG A 65 -17.45 14.21 -1.67
CA ARG A 65 -16.00 14.21 -1.37
C ARG A 65 -15.65 13.61 -0.02
N ASP A 66 -16.50 13.87 0.97
CA ASP A 66 -16.36 13.48 2.37
C ASP A 66 -16.97 12.11 2.68
N MET A 67 -17.60 11.45 1.69
CA MET A 67 -18.09 10.09 1.84
C MET A 67 -16.94 9.16 2.21
N LEU A 68 -17.16 8.35 3.24
CA LEU A 68 -16.20 7.36 3.71
C LEU A 68 -16.48 6.02 3.02
N LEU A 69 -15.46 5.48 2.37
CA LEU A 69 -15.52 4.20 1.69
C LEU A 69 -14.60 3.19 2.39
N LEU A 70 -14.97 1.92 2.34
CA LEU A 70 -14.11 0.84 2.82
C LEU A 70 -13.03 0.54 1.78
N GLY A 71 -11.77 0.83 2.10
CA GLY A 71 -10.61 0.48 1.28
C GLY A 71 -10.25 -0.99 1.38
N MET A 72 -10.17 -1.67 0.23
CA MET A 72 -9.82 -3.09 0.13
C MET A 72 -8.37 -3.29 -0.31
N ARG A 73 -7.88 -2.43 -1.21
CA ARG A 73 -6.48 -2.41 -1.66
C ARG A 73 -6.11 -0.99 -2.07
N LEU A 74 -5.15 -0.38 -1.40
CA LEU A 74 -4.75 1.02 -1.59
C LEU A 74 -3.25 1.10 -1.88
N PRO A 75 -2.81 0.71 -3.09
CA PRO A 75 -1.40 0.63 -3.43
C PRO A 75 -0.80 2.03 -3.57
N ARG A 76 0.20 2.33 -2.74
CA ARG A 76 0.88 3.64 -2.69
C ARG A 76 2.38 3.47 -2.59
N LEU A 77 3.10 4.42 -3.18
CA LEU A 77 4.49 4.66 -2.84
C LEU A 77 4.53 5.67 -1.69
N LEU A 78 5.03 5.25 -0.53
CA LEU A 78 5.24 6.14 0.60
C LEU A 78 6.72 6.52 0.73
N PRO A 79 7.03 7.81 0.91
CA PRO A 79 8.36 8.23 1.30
C PRO A 79 8.61 7.83 2.76
N MET A 80 9.67 7.07 3.00
CA MET A 80 10.11 6.62 4.31
C MET A 80 11.63 6.76 4.44
N ARG A 81 12.15 6.67 5.67
CA ARG A 81 13.60 6.65 5.92
C ARG A 81 14.06 5.25 6.26
N CYS A 82 15.23 4.87 5.74
CA CYS A 82 15.87 3.60 6.06
C CYS A 82 16.30 3.58 7.53
N GLN A 83 15.90 2.57 8.28
CA GLN A 83 16.28 2.43 9.69
C GLN A 83 17.81 2.34 9.90
N GLY A 84 18.56 1.82 8.92
CA GLY A 84 20.00 1.60 9.05
C GLY A 84 20.89 2.80 8.64
N CYS A 85 20.41 3.68 7.77
CA CYS A 85 21.23 4.80 7.26
C CYS A 85 20.50 6.14 7.17
N ASP A 86 19.26 6.21 7.66
CA ASP A 86 18.32 7.35 7.61
C ASP A 86 18.05 7.94 6.20
N GLY A 87 18.55 7.29 5.15
CA GLY A 87 18.39 7.72 3.77
C GLY A 87 16.93 7.64 3.31
N PRO A 88 16.44 8.60 2.50
CA PRO A 88 15.07 8.59 1.98
C PRO A 88 14.87 7.45 0.97
N MET A 89 13.69 6.85 1.00
CA MET A 89 13.30 5.77 0.09
C MET A 89 11.80 5.80 -0.21
N GLN A 90 11.43 5.35 -1.42
CA GLN A 90 10.04 5.13 -1.81
C GLN A 90 9.68 3.66 -1.58
N VAL A 91 8.64 3.42 -0.77
CA VAL A 91 8.23 2.07 -0.37
C VAL A 91 6.83 1.78 -0.92
N PRO A 92 6.65 0.72 -1.72
CA PRO A 92 5.32 0.25 -2.09
C PRO A 92 4.62 -0.32 -0.86
N VAL A 93 3.43 0.20 -0.56
CA VAL A 93 2.60 -0.20 0.57
C VAL A 93 1.16 -0.33 0.13
N ASP A 94 0.43 -1.23 0.77
CA ASP A 94 -1.02 -1.24 0.72
C ASP A 94 -1.55 -0.54 1.98
N LEU A 95 -2.11 0.66 1.84
CA LEU A 95 -2.58 1.42 2.99
C LEU A 95 -3.74 0.74 3.72
N ALA A 96 -4.51 -0.12 3.04
CA ALA A 96 -5.58 -0.89 3.69
C ALA A 96 -5.02 -1.88 4.74
N GLN A 97 -3.77 -2.32 4.57
CA GLN A 97 -3.07 -3.19 5.52
C GLN A 97 -2.33 -2.40 6.62
N GLY A 98 -2.31 -1.07 6.51
CA GLY A 98 -1.59 -0.17 7.42
C GLY A 98 -0.21 0.23 6.91
N ARG A 99 0.33 1.31 7.50
CA ARG A 99 1.66 1.82 7.15
C ARG A 99 2.75 0.98 7.82
N PRO A 100 3.83 0.62 7.11
CA PRO A 100 5.02 0.02 7.73
C PRO A 100 5.56 0.92 8.84
N THR A 101 6.00 0.33 9.95
CA THR A 101 6.64 1.08 11.05
C THR A 101 8.13 1.23 10.85
N ARG A 102 8.77 0.27 10.17
CA ARG A 102 10.21 0.22 9.91
C ARG A 102 10.48 -0.33 8.52
N VAL A 103 11.46 0.26 7.84
CA VAL A 103 11.90 -0.17 6.51
C VAL A 103 13.41 -0.08 6.39
N VAL A 104 14.00 -0.97 5.60
CA VAL A 104 15.45 -1.05 5.39
C VAL A 104 15.74 -1.01 3.90
N CYS A 105 16.68 -0.15 3.48
CA CYS A 105 17.11 -0.07 2.09
C CYS A 105 17.89 -1.31 1.65
N GLY A 106 18.03 -1.55 0.34
CA GLY A 106 18.74 -2.71 -0.19
C GLY A 106 20.18 -2.85 0.33
N ARG A 107 20.89 -1.71 0.49
CA ARG A 107 22.28 -1.68 1.02
C ARG A 107 22.37 -2.11 2.48
N CYS A 108 21.54 -1.52 3.35
CA CYS A 108 21.50 -1.88 4.77
C CYS A 108 20.98 -3.31 4.98
N ARG A 109 20.06 -3.79 4.13
CA ARG A 109 19.59 -5.17 4.15
C ARG A 109 20.72 -6.15 3.87
N GLY A 110 21.58 -5.87 2.87
CA GLY A 110 22.75 -6.69 2.55
C GLY A 110 23.67 -6.89 3.76
N ARG A 111 23.97 -5.80 4.49
CA ARG A 111 24.82 -5.85 5.70
C ARG A 111 24.21 -6.64 6.86
N ILE A 112 22.88 -6.61 7.03
CA ILE A 112 22.19 -7.38 8.08
C ILE A 112 22.24 -8.88 7.76
N VAL A 113 22.07 -9.25 6.49
CA VAL A 113 22.16 -10.66 6.05
C VAL A 113 23.59 -11.17 6.15
N GLU A 114 24.58 -10.37 5.77
CA GLU A 114 26.00 -10.72 5.90
C GLU A 114 26.45 -10.83 7.37
N GLY A 115 25.95 -9.97 8.26
CA GLY A 115 26.25 -10.04 9.70
C GLY A 115 25.54 -11.15 10.48
N THR A 116 24.50 -11.76 9.90
CA THR A 116 23.75 -12.90 10.48
C THR A 116 24.05 -14.23 9.79
N ALA A 117 24.97 -14.24 8.81
CA ALA A 117 25.62 -15.46 8.37
C ALA A 117 26.55 -15.94 9.48
N GLN A 118 25.97 -16.55 10.53
CA GLN A 118 26.72 -17.44 11.41
C GLN A 118 27.31 -18.53 10.52
N VAL A 119 28.59 -18.37 10.20
CA VAL A 119 29.48 -19.46 9.85
C VAL A 119 29.33 -20.49 10.96
N ARG A 120 28.57 -21.56 10.71
CA ARG A 120 28.73 -22.78 11.50
C ARG A 120 30.18 -23.21 11.29
N PRO A 121 31.04 -23.25 12.32
CA PRO A 121 32.29 -23.97 12.18
C PRO A 121 31.90 -25.43 12.00
N SER A 122 32.10 -25.97 10.81
CA SER A 122 32.16 -27.41 10.60
C SER A 122 33.27 -27.95 11.51
N ALA A 123 32.90 -28.58 12.61
CA ALA A 123 33.83 -29.28 13.47
C ALA A 123 34.59 -30.34 12.64
N PRO A 124 35.89 -30.58 12.88
CA PRO A 124 36.60 -31.65 12.21
C PRO A 124 36.06 -32.99 12.70
N VAL A 125 35.53 -33.81 11.78
CA VAL A 125 35.24 -35.21 12.07
C VAL A 125 36.57 -35.91 12.27
N GLY A 126 36.86 -36.24 13.53
CA GLY A 126 38.02 -37.01 13.94
C GLY A 126 38.06 -38.37 13.26
N ARG A 127 39.27 -38.75 12.87
CA ARG A 127 39.61 -40.10 12.42
C ARG A 127 39.49 -41.08 13.58
N TYR A 128 38.78 -42.18 13.36
CA TYR A 128 39.09 -43.50 13.93
C TYR A 128 38.90 -44.53 12.83
#